data_AF-A0A535NQ33-F1
#
_entry.id   AF-A0A535NQ33-F1
#
_cell.length_a   1.000
_cell.length_b   1.000
_cell.length_c   1.000
_cell.angle_alpha   90.00
_cell.angle_beta   90.00
_cell.angle_gamma   90.00
#
_symmetry.space_group_name_H-M   'P 1'
#
loop_
_entity.id
_entity.type
_entity.pdbx_description
1 polymer ?
#
loop_
_entity_poly.entity_id
_entity_poly.type
_entity_poly.pdbx_seq_one_letter_code
_entity_poly.pdbx_strand_id
1 'polypeptide(L)'
;MIRRRSAFSRGEAMARHQDQDLGPGHTRPVLDSAQIRLQRETTVREHMEAENAHEFERCIAAFAHPRYEIVATGEVWDGHSGVNALLQANKKGFPDFLFHPETFHHAPEAVIVEGRFTGTHLGNWRGLPPTGRKVDFRLIIVFLFEGDRMVCERTYFDIGTPLSQVGVARDPNSRAGKIALALNHPIVIGKALVRSMRHR
;
A
#
# COMPACT_ATOMS: atom_id res chain seq x y z
N MET A 1 17.07 32.90 17.40
CA MET A 1 17.72 34.08 16.81
C MET A 1 17.62 33.94 15.31
N ILE A 2 16.78 34.80 14.71
CA ILE A 2 16.81 35.35 13.35
C ILE A 2 16.77 34.39 12.14
N ARG A 3 15.60 34.46 11.48
CA ARG A 3 15.19 34.09 10.12
C ARG A 3 16.24 34.34 9.03
N ARG A 4 16.10 33.61 7.91
CA ARG A 4 15.93 34.24 6.58
C ARG A 4 15.18 33.33 5.59
N ARG A 5 14.03 33.83 5.15
CA ARG A 5 13.28 33.41 3.96
C ARG A 5 13.92 34.07 2.73
N SER A 6 13.84 33.40 1.58
CA SER A 6 14.07 33.94 0.24
C SER A 6 13.33 33.00 -0.72
N ALA A 7 12.06 33.21 -1.12
CA ALA A 7 11.51 34.28 -1.95
C ALA A 7 12.26 34.44 -3.28
N PHE A 8 12.02 33.53 -4.22
CA PHE A 8 12.34 33.75 -5.63
C PHE A 8 11.09 34.23 -6.36
N SER A 9 11.27 35.34 -7.05
CA SER A 9 10.26 36.20 -7.67
C SER A 9 9.69 35.60 -8.94
N ARG A 10 8.42 35.92 -9.19
CA ARG A 10 7.73 35.81 -10.47
C ARG A 10 8.47 36.65 -11.52
N GLY A 11 8.61 36.09 -12.71
CA GLY A 11 8.96 36.79 -13.94
C GLY A 11 8.09 36.23 -15.06
N GLU A 12 6.98 36.90 -15.32
CA GLU A 12 6.18 36.71 -16.54
C GLU A 12 6.98 37.26 -17.72
N ALA A 13 7.23 36.43 -18.73
CA ALA A 13 7.64 36.86 -20.05
C ALA A 13 6.69 36.23 -21.06
N MET A 14 5.78 37.06 -21.60
CA MET A 14 4.97 36.74 -22.77
C MET A 14 5.87 36.61 -23.99
N ALA A 15 5.97 35.40 -24.55
CA ALA A 15 6.39 35.21 -25.94
C ALA A 15 5.19 34.63 -26.71
N ARG A 16 4.64 35.42 -27.64
CA ARG A 16 3.64 34.96 -28.61
C ARG A 16 4.33 34.26 -29.78
N HIS A 17 3.68 33.21 -30.24
CA HIS A 17 3.75 32.57 -31.56
C HIS A 17 5.08 32.01 -32.05
N GLN A 18 5.13 30.68 -32.07
CA GLN A 18 5.27 29.96 -33.33
C GLN A 18 4.47 28.66 -33.26
N ASP A 19 3.34 28.63 -33.96
CA ASP A 19 2.73 27.39 -34.43
C ASP A 19 3.75 26.71 -35.34
N GLN A 20 4.39 25.65 -34.86
CA GLN A 20 5.13 24.72 -35.70
C GLN A 20 4.27 23.50 -35.93
N ASP A 21 3.78 23.45 -37.16
CA ASP A 21 3.18 22.33 -37.88
C ASP A 21 4.04 21.05 -37.68
N LEU A 22 3.55 20.15 -36.83
CA LEU A 22 4.06 18.79 -36.70
C LEU A 22 3.06 17.88 -37.42
N GLY A 23 3.53 17.20 -38.49
CA GLY A 23 2.78 16.26 -39.33
C GLY A 23 2.08 15.14 -38.54
N PRO A 24 1.36 14.21 -39.20
CA PRO A 24 0.31 13.38 -38.58
C PRO A 24 0.88 12.46 -37.49
N GLY A 25 1.03 13.04 -36.31
CA GLY A 25 1.43 12.39 -35.09
C GLY A 25 0.29 11.48 -34.69
N HIS A 26 0.66 10.29 -34.26
CA HIS A 26 -0.24 9.35 -33.62
C HIS A 26 -0.67 9.95 -32.27
N THR A 27 -1.54 10.96 -32.29
CA THR A 27 -2.11 11.55 -31.09
C THR A 27 -3.01 10.48 -30.50
N ARG A 28 -2.61 9.90 -29.35
CA ARG A 28 -3.50 8.99 -28.62
C ARG A 28 -4.85 9.68 -28.47
N PRO A 29 -5.98 9.01 -28.80
CA PRO A 29 -7.29 9.62 -28.69
C PRO A 29 -7.47 10.18 -27.27
N VAL A 30 -7.92 11.43 -27.16
CA VAL A 30 -8.36 11.96 -25.87
C VAL A 30 -9.64 11.21 -25.52
N LEU A 31 -9.54 10.32 -24.55
CA LEU A 31 -10.67 9.54 -24.08
C LEU A 31 -11.65 10.41 -23.29
N ASP A 32 -12.94 10.16 -23.45
CA ASP A 32 -13.94 10.76 -22.59
C ASP A 32 -13.87 10.20 -21.15
N SER A 33 -14.58 10.84 -20.22
CA SER A 33 -14.53 10.46 -18.80
C SER A 33 -14.97 9.02 -18.52
N ALA A 34 -15.90 8.47 -19.31
CA ALA A 34 -16.39 7.11 -19.14
C ALA A 34 -15.38 6.09 -19.68
N GLN A 35 -14.75 6.40 -20.81
CA GLN A 35 -13.68 5.61 -21.40
C GLN A 35 -12.44 5.56 -20.51
N ILE A 36 -12.01 6.71 -19.95
CA ILE A 36 -10.90 6.77 -18.98
C ILE A 36 -11.22 5.90 -17.76
N ARG A 37 -12.45 6.02 -17.22
CA ARG A 37 -12.88 5.22 -16.07
C ARG A 37 -12.76 3.72 -16.36
N LEU A 38 -13.26 3.27 -17.50
CA LEU A 38 -13.23 1.87 -17.90
C LEU A 38 -11.79 1.37 -18.11
N GLN A 39 -10.95 2.13 -18.83
CA GLN A 39 -9.57 1.75 -19.07
C GLN A 39 -8.78 1.61 -17.77
N ARG A 40 -8.93 2.56 -16.83
CA ARG A 40 -8.25 2.47 -15.53
C ARG A 40 -8.69 1.24 -14.74
N GLU A 41 -9.98 0.91 -14.75
CA GLU A 41 -10.47 -0.30 -14.10
C GLU A 41 -9.86 -1.56 -14.71
N THR A 42 -9.82 -1.64 -16.05
CA THR A 42 -9.18 -2.76 -16.76
C THR A 42 -7.72 -2.89 -16.38
N THR A 43 -6.94 -1.80 -16.39
CA THR A 43 -5.53 -1.81 -15.98
C THR A 43 -5.36 -2.30 -14.54
N VAL A 44 -6.21 -1.86 -13.61
CA VAL A 44 -6.16 -2.35 -12.22
C VAL A 44 -6.48 -3.84 -12.15
N ARG A 45 -7.50 -4.33 -12.86
CA ARG A 45 -7.85 -5.75 -12.88
C ARG A 45 -6.71 -6.61 -13.42
N GLU A 46 -6.15 -6.25 -14.56
CA GLU A 46 -5.00 -6.95 -15.17
C GLU A 46 -3.79 -6.99 -14.24
N HIS A 47 -3.50 -5.87 -13.57
CA HIS A 47 -2.43 -5.76 -12.58
C HIS A 47 -2.66 -6.72 -11.39
N MET A 48 -3.86 -6.73 -10.81
CA MET A 48 -4.20 -7.59 -9.67
C MET A 48 -4.23 -9.07 -10.05
N GLU A 49 -4.72 -9.39 -11.25
CA GLU A 49 -4.69 -10.75 -11.79
C GLU A 49 -3.25 -11.24 -11.97
N ALA A 50 -2.35 -10.40 -12.49
CA ALA A 50 -0.94 -10.71 -12.58
C ALA A 50 -0.27 -10.90 -11.21
N GLU A 51 -0.63 -10.07 -10.23
CA GLU A 51 -0.12 -10.21 -8.86
C GLU A 51 -0.55 -11.54 -8.23
N ASN A 52 -1.83 -11.91 -8.37
CA ASN A 52 -2.37 -13.19 -7.89
C ASN A 52 -1.77 -14.40 -8.60
N ALA A 53 -1.46 -14.28 -9.89
CA ALA A 53 -0.74 -15.30 -10.65
C ALA A 53 0.76 -15.36 -10.30
N HIS A 54 1.25 -14.43 -9.46
CA HIS A 54 2.65 -14.20 -9.12
C HIS A 54 3.54 -13.96 -10.35
N GLU A 55 2.96 -13.39 -11.40
CA GLU A 55 3.64 -12.94 -12.61
C GLU A 55 4.14 -11.49 -12.43
N PHE A 56 5.10 -11.29 -11.52
CA PHE A 56 5.44 -9.96 -11.02
C PHE A 56 5.96 -8.98 -12.08
N GLU A 57 6.66 -9.46 -13.11
CA GLU A 57 7.06 -8.59 -14.22
C GLU A 57 5.84 -8.03 -14.97
N ARG A 58 4.80 -8.85 -15.21
CA ARG A 58 3.55 -8.42 -15.85
C ARG A 58 2.77 -7.47 -14.95
N CYS A 59 2.74 -7.76 -13.66
CA CYS A 59 2.14 -6.91 -12.63
C CYS A 59 2.78 -5.51 -12.59
N ILE A 60 4.12 -5.43 -12.59
CA ILE A 60 4.88 -4.18 -12.55
C ILE A 60 4.76 -3.40 -13.87
N ALA A 61 4.71 -4.11 -15.01
CA ALA A 61 4.58 -3.48 -16.33
C ALA A 61 3.28 -2.70 -16.55
N ALA A 62 2.26 -2.91 -15.71
CA ALA A 62 1.02 -2.13 -15.75
C ALA A 62 1.19 -0.67 -15.31
N PHE A 63 2.26 -0.34 -14.57
CA PHE A 63 2.54 1.02 -14.15
C PHE A 63 3.28 1.82 -15.21
N ALA A 64 2.97 3.11 -15.32
CA ALA A 64 3.88 4.07 -15.97
C ALA A 64 5.07 4.42 -15.07
N HIS A 65 4.86 4.44 -13.75
CA HIS A 65 5.91 4.55 -12.74
C HIS A 65 5.56 3.63 -11.56
N PRO A 66 6.22 2.48 -11.38
CA PRO A 66 5.89 1.56 -10.31
C PRO A 66 6.21 2.17 -8.95
N ARG A 67 5.21 2.24 -8.08
CA ARG A 67 5.37 2.75 -6.71
C ARG A 67 4.34 2.15 -5.78
N TYR A 68 4.78 1.57 -4.67
CA TYR A 68 3.92 1.02 -3.63
C TYR A 68 4.10 1.80 -2.33
N GLU A 69 2.99 2.23 -1.75
CA GLU A 69 2.95 2.89 -0.44
C GLU A 69 2.17 2.02 0.55
N ILE A 70 2.86 1.45 1.53
CA ILE A 70 2.26 0.61 2.56
C ILE A 70 1.99 1.45 3.80
N VAL A 71 0.78 2.01 3.87
CA VAL A 71 0.44 3.03 4.87
C VAL A 71 0.52 2.47 6.29
N ALA A 72 0.15 1.21 6.47
CA ALA A 72 0.15 0.54 7.77
C ALA A 72 1.54 0.47 8.44
N THR A 73 2.62 0.49 7.64
CA THR A 73 4.01 0.40 8.10
C THR A 73 4.84 1.64 7.76
N GLY A 74 4.29 2.57 6.97
CA GLY A 74 5.01 3.76 6.49
C GLY A 74 6.08 3.45 5.43
N GLU A 75 6.05 2.27 4.82
CA GLU A 75 7.02 1.85 3.81
C GLU A 75 6.67 2.42 2.43
N VAL A 76 7.71 2.81 1.67
CA VAL A 76 7.59 3.24 0.28
C VAL A 76 8.57 2.43 -0.56
N TRP A 77 8.06 1.82 -1.63
CA TRP A 77 8.83 1.00 -2.55
C TRP A 77 8.69 1.59 -3.95
N ASP A 78 9.77 2.18 -4.45
CA ASP A 78 9.74 3.05 -5.63
C ASP A 78 10.54 2.44 -6.78
N GLY A 79 10.03 2.59 -7.99
CA GLY A 79 10.57 2.01 -9.21
C GLY A 79 10.42 0.48 -9.28
N HIS A 80 10.81 -0.05 -10.44
CA HIS A 80 10.72 -1.49 -10.75
C HIS A 80 11.36 -2.37 -9.68
N SER A 81 12.60 -2.06 -9.31
CA SER A 81 13.37 -2.86 -8.34
C SER A 81 12.75 -2.83 -6.94
N GLY A 82 12.24 -1.68 -6.51
CA GLY A 82 11.57 -1.53 -5.22
C GLY A 82 10.28 -2.36 -5.16
N VAL A 83 9.40 -2.19 -6.15
CA VAL A 83 8.13 -2.93 -6.20
C VAL A 83 8.38 -4.44 -6.32
N ASN A 84 9.31 -4.89 -7.18
CA ASN A 84 9.65 -6.30 -7.27
C ASN A 84 10.19 -6.86 -5.93
N ALA A 85 11.05 -6.11 -5.22
CA ALA A 85 11.56 -6.54 -3.93
C ALA A 85 10.43 -6.75 -2.90
N LEU A 86 9.43 -5.86 -2.87
CA LEU A 86 8.26 -6.01 -2.03
C LEU A 86 7.42 -7.25 -2.40
N LEU A 87 7.10 -7.42 -3.69
CA LEU A 87 6.31 -8.55 -4.17
C LEU A 87 7.00 -9.89 -3.85
N GLN A 88 8.32 -9.96 -4.06
CA GLN A 88 9.13 -11.13 -3.72
C GLN A 88 9.19 -11.36 -2.20
N ALA A 89 9.28 -10.30 -1.39
CA ALA A 89 9.24 -10.44 0.07
C ALA A 89 7.88 -10.96 0.56
N ASN A 90 6.78 -10.49 -0.02
CA ASN A 90 5.44 -11.00 0.27
C ASN A 90 5.30 -12.46 -0.16
N LYS A 91 5.75 -12.82 -1.38
CA LYS A 91 5.75 -14.21 -1.88
C LYS A 91 6.60 -15.13 -1.02
N LYS A 92 7.75 -14.66 -0.53
CA LYS A 92 8.60 -15.41 0.40
C LYS A 92 7.88 -15.67 1.72
N GLY A 93 7.21 -14.66 2.29
CA GLY A 93 6.46 -14.80 3.53
C GLY A 93 5.24 -15.70 3.39
N PHE A 94 4.49 -15.50 2.31
CA PHE A 94 3.23 -16.16 2.00
C PHE A 94 3.24 -16.72 0.56
N PRO A 95 3.82 -17.91 0.31
CA PRO A 95 3.97 -18.47 -1.03
C PRO A 95 2.65 -18.70 -1.77
N ASP A 96 1.54 -18.79 -1.05
CA ASP A 96 0.19 -19.03 -1.56
C ASP A 96 -0.69 -17.78 -1.44
N PHE A 97 -0.10 -16.57 -1.33
CA PHE A 97 -0.91 -15.39 -1.13
C PHE A 97 -1.83 -15.10 -2.31
N LEU A 98 -3.04 -14.65 -1.98
CA LEU A 98 -4.02 -14.15 -2.93
C LEU A 98 -4.68 -12.90 -2.38
N PHE A 99 -4.86 -11.93 -3.25
CA PHE A 99 -5.75 -10.79 -3.09
C PHE A 99 -7.11 -11.11 -3.73
N HIS A 100 -8.20 -10.86 -3.00
CA HIS A 100 -9.57 -11.05 -3.46
C HIS A 100 -10.24 -9.67 -3.60
N PRO A 101 -10.28 -9.08 -4.81
CA PRO A 101 -11.00 -7.84 -5.05
C PRO A 101 -12.50 -8.05 -4.86
N GLU A 102 -13.15 -7.20 -4.07
CA GLU A 102 -14.59 -7.29 -3.81
C GLU A 102 -15.36 -6.15 -4.49
N THR A 103 -14.90 -4.90 -4.36
CA THR A 103 -15.63 -3.73 -4.86
C THR A 103 -14.66 -2.69 -5.43
N PHE A 104 -15.04 -2.11 -6.57
CA PHE A 104 -14.30 -1.07 -7.27
C PHE A 104 -15.08 0.24 -7.19
N HIS A 105 -14.41 1.29 -6.71
CA HIS A 105 -14.91 2.66 -6.69
C HIS A 105 -14.01 3.53 -7.55
N HIS A 106 -14.59 4.60 -8.11
CA HIS A 106 -13.87 5.48 -9.03
C HIS A 106 -13.88 6.91 -8.54
N ALA A 107 -12.71 7.52 -8.62
CA ALA A 107 -12.50 8.94 -8.40
C ALA A 107 -11.85 9.55 -9.64
N PRO A 108 -11.82 10.89 -9.78
CA PRO A 108 -11.25 11.55 -10.96
C PRO A 108 -9.80 11.16 -11.30
N GLU A 109 -9.01 10.76 -10.30
CA GLU A 109 -7.59 10.40 -10.45
C GLU A 109 -7.25 9.08 -9.74
N ALA A 110 -8.25 8.26 -9.41
CA ALA A 110 -8.00 7.00 -8.73
C ALA A 110 -9.05 5.93 -9.02
N VAL A 111 -8.62 4.67 -8.90
CA VAL A 111 -9.50 3.52 -8.71
C VAL A 111 -9.23 2.98 -7.31
N ILE A 112 -10.28 2.81 -6.52
CA ILE A 112 -10.18 2.34 -5.13
C ILE A 112 -10.79 0.94 -5.08
N VAL A 113 -10.05 -0.01 -4.55
CA VAL A 113 -10.46 -1.41 -4.45
C VAL A 113 -10.55 -1.81 -2.99
N GLU A 114 -11.73 -2.26 -2.58
CA GLU A 114 -11.92 -2.97 -1.32
C GLU A 114 -11.72 -4.48 -1.55
N GLY A 115 -11.06 -5.16 -0.62
CA GLY A 115 -10.83 -6.59 -0.76
C GLY A 115 -10.26 -7.26 0.47
N ARG A 116 -9.77 -8.49 0.26
CA ARG A 116 -9.15 -9.33 1.28
C ARG A 116 -7.81 -9.87 0.80
N PHE A 117 -6.83 -9.92 1.69
CA PHE A 117 -5.58 -10.64 1.49
C PHE A 117 -5.62 -11.94 2.29
N THR A 118 -5.22 -13.04 1.64
CA THR A 118 -5.13 -14.36 2.27
C THR A 118 -3.77 -14.98 1.98
N GLY A 119 -3.30 -15.88 2.85
CA GLY A 119 -2.08 -16.66 2.62
C GLY A 119 -1.67 -17.46 3.85
N THR A 120 -0.64 -18.29 3.70
CA THR A 120 -0.06 -19.13 4.75
C THR A 120 1.38 -18.69 5.03
N HIS A 121 1.69 -18.36 6.28
CA HIS A 121 3.00 -17.85 6.69
C HIS A 121 4.06 -18.98 6.71
N LEU A 122 4.68 -19.24 5.56
CA LEU A 122 5.60 -20.36 5.32
C LEU A 122 7.05 -19.93 5.11
N GLY A 123 7.32 -18.63 4.97
CA GLY A 123 8.69 -18.10 5.00
C GLY A 123 8.80 -16.85 5.86
N ASN A 124 10.00 -16.29 5.90
CA ASN A 124 10.27 -15.11 6.70
C ASN A 124 9.48 -13.89 6.18
N TRP A 125 8.64 -13.31 7.01
CA TRP A 125 7.87 -12.11 6.71
C TRP A 125 8.20 -10.99 7.70
N ARG A 126 8.80 -9.90 7.23
CA ARG A 126 9.19 -8.73 8.07
C ARG A 126 10.03 -9.11 9.31
N GLY A 127 10.92 -10.08 9.15
CA GLY A 127 11.79 -10.59 10.23
C GLY A 127 11.12 -11.59 11.16
N LEU A 128 9.85 -11.92 10.93
CA LEU A 128 9.14 -12.97 11.64
C LEU A 128 9.44 -14.33 10.99
N PRO A 129 9.91 -15.33 11.75
CA PRO A 129 10.08 -16.68 11.23
C PRO A 129 8.72 -17.31 10.91
N PRO A 130 8.66 -18.26 9.97
CA PRO A 130 7.41 -18.87 9.54
C PRO A 130 6.69 -19.54 10.70
N THR A 131 5.39 -19.27 10.84
CA THR A 131 4.56 -19.83 11.93
C THR A 131 3.63 -20.94 11.45
N GLY A 132 3.54 -21.17 10.13
CA GLY A 132 2.62 -22.14 9.53
C GLY A 132 1.15 -21.74 9.60
N ARG A 133 0.85 -20.52 10.08
CA ARG A 133 -0.53 -20.04 10.27
C ARG A 133 -1.04 -19.31 9.03
N LYS A 134 -2.35 -19.33 8.87
CA LYS A 134 -3.04 -18.58 7.84
C LYS A 134 -3.31 -17.14 8.28
N VAL A 135 -3.26 -16.23 7.32
CA VAL A 135 -3.76 -14.86 7.46
C VAL A 135 -4.96 -14.68 6.53
N ASP A 136 -5.87 -13.81 6.96
CA ASP A 136 -7.06 -13.41 6.23
C ASP A 136 -7.52 -12.06 6.76
N PHE A 137 -7.24 -10.98 6.03
CA PHE A 137 -7.55 -9.63 6.50
C PHE A 137 -8.05 -8.73 5.38
N ARG A 138 -8.88 -7.75 5.78
CA ARG A 138 -9.42 -6.71 4.91
C ARG A 138 -8.38 -5.65 4.62
N LEU A 139 -8.42 -5.10 3.41
CA LEU A 139 -7.61 -3.96 3.01
C LEU A 139 -8.34 -3.12 1.96
N ILE A 140 -7.88 -1.88 1.83
CA ILE A 140 -8.24 -0.96 0.75
C ILE A 140 -6.99 -0.63 -0.02
N ILE A 141 -7.07 -0.69 -1.33
CA ILE A 141 -6.00 -0.29 -2.24
C ILE A 141 -6.47 0.89 -3.06
N VAL A 142 -5.69 1.97 -3.06
CA VAL A 142 -5.94 3.16 -3.87
C VAL A 142 -4.90 3.20 -4.98
N PHE A 143 -5.34 2.90 -6.21
CA PHE A 143 -4.54 3.03 -7.41
C PHE A 143 -4.65 4.46 -7.95
N LEU A 144 -3.55 5.21 -7.91
CA LEU A 144 -3.50 6.59 -8.39
C LEU A 144 -3.10 6.65 -9.85
N PHE A 145 -3.69 7.60 -10.56
CA PHE A 145 -3.52 7.78 -12.00
C PHE A 145 -3.19 9.22 -12.37
N GLU A 146 -2.28 9.39 -13.33
CA GLU A 146 -2.10 10.61 -14.11
C GLU A 146 -2.70 10.40 -15.51
N GLY A 147 -3.88 10.98 -15.77
CA GLY A 147 -4.63 10.63 -16.98
C GLY A 147 -4.99 9.14 -16.98
N ASP A 148 -4.67 8.39 -18.02
CA ASP A 148 -4.91 6.94 -18.10
C ASP A 148 -3.79 6.08 -17.49
N ARG A 149 -2.73 6.69 -16.95
CA ARG A 149 -1.51 6.00 -16.52
C ARG A 149 -1.47 5.76 -15.02
N MET A 150 -1.32 4.50 -14.61
CA MET A 150 -1.18 4.13 -13.20
C MET A 150 0.22 4.49 -12.69
N VAL A 151 0.30 5.22 -11.57
CA VAL A 151 1.57 5.77 -11.04
C VAL A 151 1.84 5.40 -9.58
N CYS A 152 0.86 4.87 -8.86
CA CYS A 152 1.05 4.43 -7.48
C CYS A 152 -0.04 3.45 -7.07
N GLU A 153 0.34 2.43 -6.32
CA GLU A 153 -0.55 1.64 -5.49
C GLU A 153 -0.35 2.05 -4.03
N ARG A 154 -1.41 2.51 -3.36
CA ARG A 154 -1.36 2.86 -1.94
C ARG A 154 -2.29 1.97 -1.14
N THR A 155 -1.73 1.21 -0.21
CA THR A 155 -2.43 0.12 0.47
C THR A 155 -2.63 0.43 1.95
N TYR A 156 -3.88 0.32 2.38
CA TYR A 156 -4.36 0.58 3.73
C TYR A 156 -4.91 -0.71 4.35
N PHE A 157 -4.42 -1.06 5.54
CA PHE A 157 -4.96 -2.14 6.35
C PHE A 157 -4.55 -1.95 7.81
N ASP A 158 -5.22 -2.67 8.71
CA ASP A 158 -4.78 -2.79 10.09
C ASP A 158 -3.66 -3.84 10.18
N ILE A 159 -2.44 -3.40 10.48
CA ILE A 159 -1.28 -4.30 10.67
C ILE A 159 -1.46 -5.22 11.90
N GLY A 160 -2.27 -4.83 12.88
CA GLY A 160 -2.52 -5.62 14.08
C GLY A 160 -3.22 -6.94 13.79
N THR A 161 -4.14 -6.97 12.82
CA THR A 161 -4.88 -8.17 12.40
C THR A 161 -3.96 -9.29 11.90
N PRO A 162 -3.14 -9.13 10.84
CA PRO A 162 -2.24 -10.19 10.38
C PRO A 162 -1.19 -10.56 11.44
N LEU A 163 -0.66 -9.59 12.21
CA LEU A 163 0.27 -9.88 13.31
C LEU A 163 -0.36 -10.77 14.39
N SER A 164 -1.65 -10.58 14.68
CA SER A 164 -2.40 -11.42 15.62
C SER A 164 -2.65 -12.82 15.06
N GLN A 165 -3.00 -12.91 13.77
CA GLN A 165 -3.24 -14.16 13.06
C GLN A 165 -1.98 -15.04 12.99
N VAL A 166 -0.81 -14.44 12.73
CA VAL A 166 0.47 -15.17 12.77
C VAL A 166 0.96 -15.45 14.19
N GLY A 167 0.30 -14.91 15.23
CA GLY A 167 0.53 -15.25 16.64
C GLY A 167 1.52 -14.36 17.38
N VAL A 168 1.92 -13.23 16.78
CA VAL A 168 2.89 -12.28 17.35
C VAL A 168 2.20 -11.24 18.22
N ALA A 169 1.12 -10.64 17.72
CA ALA A 169 0.27 -9.76 18.51
C ALA A 169 -0.79 -10.57 19.25
N ARG A 170 -1.19 -10.10 20.43
CA ARG A 170 -2.26 -10.70 21.23
C ARG A 170 -3.20 -9.60 21.68
N ASP A 171 -4.49 -9.92 21.71
CA ASP A 171 -5.46 -9.06 22.37
C ASP A 171 -5.04 -8.85 23.84
N PRO A 172 -4.75 -7.61 24.27
CA PRO A 172 -4.32 -7.33 25.64
C PRO A 172 -5.38 -7.67 26.69
N ASN A 173 -6.65 -7.80 26.32
CA ASN A 173 -7.72 -8.19 27.22
C ASN A 173 -7.83 -9.72 27.40
N SER A 174 -7.27 -10.50 26.47
CA SER A 174 -7.19 -11.95 26.57
C SER A 174 -6.23 -12.39 27.68
N ARG A 175 -6.44 -13.61 28.24
CA ARG A 175 -5.53 -14.19 29.25
C ARG A 175 -4.07 -14.21 28.76
N ALA A 176 -3.86 -14.60 27.50
CA ALA A 176 -2.54 -14.69 26.90
C ALA A 176 -1.91 -13.32 26.63
N GLY A 177 -2.71 -12.28 26.36
CA GLY A 177 -2.25 -10.90 26.20
C GLY A 177 -1.90 -10.24 27.52
N LYS A 178 -2.67 -10.48 28.59
CA LYS A 178 -2.33 -10.01 29.95
C LYS A 178 -1.01 -10.56 30.45
N ILE A 179 -0.76 -11.86 30.20
CA ILE A 179 0.53 -12.50 30.52
C ILE A 179 1.66 -11.86 29.71
N ALA A 180 1.48 -11.67 28.40
CA ALA A 180 2.50 -11.04 27.55
C ALA A 180 2.78 -9.58 27.96
N LEU A 181 1.75 -8.81 28.31
CA LEU A 181 1.89 -7.43 28.77
C LEU A 181 2.71 -7.35 30.07
N ALA A 182 2.48 -8.28 31.01
CA ALA A 182 3.24 -8.36 32.25
C ALA A 182 4.72 -8.70 32.04
N LEU A 183 5.01 -9.58 31.08
CA LEU A 183 6.38 -9.94 30.74
C LEU A 183 7.12 -8.80 30.01
N ASN A 184 6.46 -8.11 29.09
CA ASN A 184 7.10 -7.11 28.23
C ASN A 184 7.17 -5.71 28.87
N HIS A 185 6.31 -5.39 29.85
CA HIS A 185 6.24 -4.07 30.48
C HIS A 185 6.16 -4.13 32.02
N PRO A 186 7.15 -4.76 32.70
CA PRO A 186 7.08 -5.02 34.14
C PRO A 186 7.01 -3.73 34.97
N ILE A 187 7.71 -2.67 34.55
CA ILE A 187 7.74 -1.38 35.24
C ILE A 187 6.38 -0.65 35.11
N VAL A 188 5.75 -0.71 33.94
CA VAL A 188 4.46 -0.04 33.68
C VAL A 188 3.37 -0.70 34.53
N ILE A 189 3.33 -2.03 34.57
CA ILE A 189 2.38 -2.77 35.40
C ILE A 189 2.65 -2.53 36.90
N GLY A 190 3.92 -2.58 37.33
CA GLY A 190 4.29 -2.31 38.71
C GLY A 190 3.84 -0.93 39.19
N LYS A 191 4.06 0.11 38.36
CA LYS A 191 3.58 1.47 38.66
C LYS A 191 2.05 1.56 38.72
N ALA A 192 1.33 0.88 37.82
CA ALA A 192 -0.12 0.86 37.83
C ALA A 192 -0.69 0.20 39.09
N LEU A 193 -0.10 -0.91 39.55
CA LEU A 193 -0.49 -1.61 40.78
C LEU A 193 -0.23 -0.78 42.04
N VAL A 194 0.95 -0.14 42.15
CA VAL A 194 1.24 0.77 43.27
C VAL A 194 0.26 1.94 43.31
N ARG A 195 -0.11 2.47 42.13
CA ARG A 195 -1.06 3.59 42.02
C ARG A 195 -2.49 3.15 42.39
N SER A 196 -2.92 1.94 42.03
CA SER A 196 -4.25 1.44 42.42
C SER A 196 -4.37 1.11 43.91
N MET A 197 -3.27 0.67 44.54
CA MET A 197 -3.19 0.45 45.99
C MET A 197 -3.20 1.74 46.82
N ARG A 198 -2.67 2.85 46.28
CA ARG A 198 -2.68 4.16 46.95
C ARG A 198 -4.00 4.93 46.84
N HIS A 199 -4.92 4.47 46.00
CA HIS A 199 -6.24 5.09 45.77
C HIS A 199 -7.41 4.22 46.28
N ARG A 200 -7.13 3.21 47.10
CA ARG A 200 -8.11 2.51 47.94
C ARG A 200 -7.93 2.94 49.39
#